data_AF-A0A8S3HF50-F1
#
_entry.id   AF-A0A8S3HF50-F1
#
_cell.length_a   1.000
_cell.length_b   1.000
_cell.length_c   1.000
_cell.angle_alpha   90.00
_cell.angle_beta   90.00
_cell.angle_gamma   90.00
#
_symmetry.space_group_name_H-M   'P 1'
#
loop_
_entity.id
_entity.type
_entity.pdbx_description
1 polymer ?
#
loop_
_entity_poly.entity_id
_entity_poly.type
_entity_poly.pdbx_seq_one_letter_code
_entity_poly.pdbx_strand_id
1 'polypeptide(L)' 'PILILDEPDKGLPAETTVSIIENIIDWYRSKGILFLTLHTEKAHMLDFHQVLHIDNGLITKVK' A
#
# COMPACT_ATOMS: atom_id res chain seq x y z
N PRO A 1 13.49 -10.84 -2.42
CA PRO A 1 12.30 -11.07 -3.27
C PRO A 1 11.56 -9.75 -3.48
N ILE A 2 10.89 -9.58 -4.62
CA ILE A 2 10.10 -8.38 -4.90
C ILE A 2 8.65 -8.82 -5.17
N LEU A 3 7.69 -8.13 -4.55
CA LEU A 3 6.26 -8.25 -4.84
C LEU A 3 5.72 -6.87 -5.18
N ILE A 4 4.96 -6.80 -6.28
CA ILE A 4 4.29 -5.58 -6.74
C ILE A 4 2.81 -5.90 -6.86
N LEU A 5 1.96 -5.19 -6.14
CA LEU A 5 0.51 -5.30 -6.26
C LEU A 5 -0.06 -3.97 -6.71
N ASP A 6 -0.90 -4.04 -7.75
CA ASP A 6 -1.56 -2.88 -8.33
C ASP A 6 -3.01 -2.80 -7.82
N GLU A 7 -3.33 -1.74 -7.08
CA GLU A 7 -4.63 -1.43 -6.49
C GLU A 7 -5.33 -2.65 -5.84
N PRO A 8 -4.68 -3.42 -4.94
CA PRO A 8 -5.24 -4.64 -4.37
C PRO A 8 -6.46 -4.38 -3.46
N ASP A 9 -6.72 -3.11 -3.13
CA ASP A 9 -7.86 -2.64 -2.37
C ASP A 9 -9.09 -2.26 -3.22
N LYS A 10 -8.95 -2.25 -4.55
CA LYS A 10 -10.01 -1.79 -5.45
C LYS A 10 -11.27 -2.65 -5.37
N GLY A 11 -12.41 -2.00 -5.18
CA GLY A 11 -13.73 -2.65 -5.14
C GLY A 11 -14.05 -3.32 -3.81
N LEU A 12 -13.22 -3.13 -2.78
CA LEU A 12 -13.47 -3.64 -1.44
C LEU A 12 -14.11 -2.56 -0.55
N PRO A 13 -14.94 -2.95 0.43
CA PRO A 13 -15.39 -2.02 1.45
C PRO A 13 -14.20 -1.41 2.21
N ALA A 14 -14.33 -0.14 2.63
CA ALA A 14 -13.24 0.59 3.27
C ALA A 14 -12.71 -0.08 4.56
N GLU A 15 -13.58 -0.75 5.31
CA GLU A 15 -13.19 -1.49 6.53
C GLU A 15 -12.39 -2.76 6.19
N THR A 16 -12.85 -3.52 5.18
CA THR A 16 -12.18 -4.74 4.70
C THR A 16 -10.81 -4.43 4.08
N THR A 17 -10.71 -3.27 3.43
CA THR A 17 -9.48 -2.79 2.78
C THR A 17 -8.32 -2.69 3.77
N VAL A 18 -8.53 -2.03 4.92
CA VAL A 18 -7.46 -1.81 5.91
C VAL A 18 -6.89 -3.15 6.37
N SER A 19 -7.77 -4.10 6.73
CA SER A 19 -7.35 -5.42 7.19
C SER A 19 -6.61 -6.23 6.12
N ILE A 20 -6.98 -6.13 4.84
CA ILE A 20 -6.29 -6.84 3.76
C ILE A 20 -4.89 -6.27 3.55
N ILE A 21 -4.77 -4.95 3.47
CA ILE A 21 -3.46 -4.32 3.25
C ILE A 21 -2.53 -4.58 4.44
N GLU A 22 -3.03 -4.50 5.68
CA GLU A 22 -2.28 -4.83 6.88
C GLU A 22 -1.76 -6.29 6.85
N ASN A 23 -2.64 -7.25 6.53
CA ASN A 23 -2.25 -8.65 6.39
C ASN A 23 -1.17 -8.88 5.31
N ILE A 24 -1.26 -8.19 4.16
CA ILE A 24 -0.26 -8.28 3.09
C ILE A 24 1.09 -7.74 3.57
N ILE A 25 1.09 -6.57 4.22
CA ILE A 25 2.30 -5.95 4.78
C ILE A 25 2.95 -6.90 5.78
N ASP A 26 2.19 -7.41 6.74
CA ASP A 26 2.71 -8.30 7.79
C ASP A 26 3.24 -9.61 7.23
N TRP A 27 2.53 -10.20 6.27
CA TRP A 27 2.97 -11.43 5.61
C TRP A 27 4.25 -11.24 4.81
N TYR A 28 4.51 -10.06 4.24
CA TYR A 28 5.67 -9.80 3.40
C TYR A 28 6.83 -9.10 4.11
N ARG A 29 6.62 -8.59 5.33
CA ARG A 29 7.55 -7.71 6.07
C ARG A 29 8.98 -8.24 6.15
N SER A 30 9.18 -9.54 6.32
CA SER A 30 10.51 -10.18 6.43
C SER A 30 10.98 -10.88 5.15
N LYS A 31 10.22 -10.80 4.05
CA LYS A 31 10.46 -11.60 2.83
C LYS A 31 11.17 -10.81 1.72
N GLY A 32 11.12 -9.48 1.75
CA GLY A 32 11.76 -8.66 0.73
C GLY A 32 11.12 -7.28 0.59
N ILE A 33 11.07 -6.78 -0.65
CA ILE A 33 10.53 -5.46 -0.98
C ILE A 33 9.12 -5.61 -1.53
N LEU A 34 8.17 -4.90 -0.92
CA LEU A 34 6.78 -4.83 -1.33
C LEU A 34 6.49 -3.44 -1.90
N PHE A 35 5.97 -3.39 -3.13
CA PHE A 35 5.41 -2.18 -3.74
C PHE A 35 3.88 -2.34 -3.82
N LEU A 36 3.15 -1.30 -3.39
CA LEU A 36 1.69 -1.23 -3.42
C LEU A 36 1.27 0.11 -4.02
N THR A 37 0.26 0.09 -4.88
CA THR A 37 -0.57 1.27 -5.18
C THR A 37 -1.89 1.12 -4.43
N LEU A 38 -2.38 2.19 -3.80
CA LEU A 38 -3.59 2.17 -2.98
C LEU A 38 -4.58 3.21 -3.51
N HIS A 39 -5.85 2.82 -3.57
CA HIS A 39 -6.94 3.73 -3.94
C HIS A 39 -7.64 4.32 -2.70
N THR A 40 -7.65 3.58 -1.60
CA THR A 40 -8.46 3.88 -0.41
C THR A 40 -7.67 4.69 0.61
N GLU A 41 -8.10 5.94 0.85
CA GLU A 41 -7.43 6.87 1.77
C GLU A 41 -7.23 6.31 3.19
N LYS A 42 -8.19 5.52 3.70
CA LYS A 42 -8.07 4.91 5.04
C LYS A 42 -6.84 4.00 5.18
N ALA A 43 -6.46 3.30 4.11
CA ALA A 43 -5.29 2.42 4.14
C ALA A 43 -3.97 3.21 4.21
N HIS A 44 -3.96 4.49 3.84
CA HIS A 44 -2.76 5.34 3.89
C HIS A 44 -2.27 5.58 5.33
N MET A 45 -3.11 5.35 6.33
CA MET A 45 -2.77 5.47 7.75
C MET A 45 -1.95 4.30 8.29
N LEU A 46 -1.78 3.22 7.50
CA LEU A 46 -0.97 2.06 7.90
C LEU A 46 0.53 2.42 7.96
N ASP A 47 1.29 1.64 8.73
CA ASP A 47 2.71 1.90 8.96
C ASP A 47 3.58 1.41 7.78
N PHE A 48 3.59 2.18 6.70
CA PHE A 48 4.49 1.95 5.57
C PHE A 48 5.91 2.43 5.89
N HIS A 49 6.90 1.70 5.38
CA HIS A 49 8.30 2.11 5.47
C HIS A 49 8.61 3.36 4.63
N GLN A 50 7.97 3.48 3.47
CA GLN A 50 8.08 4.63 2.56
C GLN A 50 6.72 4.91 1.93
N VAL A 51 6.40 6.20 1.76
CA VAL A 51 5.17 6.63 1.09
C VAL A 51 5.53 7.64 0.00
N LEU A 52 5.11 7.35 -1.23
CA LEU A 52 5.29 8.20 -2.39
C LEU A 52 3.92 8.65 -2.88
N HIS A 53 3.74 9.94 -3.07
CA HIS A 53 2.58 10.51 -3.74
C HIS A 53 2.95 10.80 -5.20
N ILE A 54 2.15 10.29 -6.14
CA ILE A 54 2.35 10.48 -7.57
C ILE A 54 1.15 11.26 -8.11
N ASP A 55 1.40 12.47 -8.60
CA ASP A 55 0.39 13.33 -9.22
C ASP A 55 0.92 13.87 -10.55
N ASN A 56 0.20 13.61 -11.64
CA ASN A 56 0.59 14.02 -13.01
C ASN A 56 2.06 13.67 -13.37
N GLY A 57 2.54 12.52 -12.91
CA GLY A 57 3.91 12.05 -13.14
C GLY A 57 4.98 12.68 -12.21
N LEU A 58 4.59 13.62 -11.34
CA LEU A 58 5.45 14.16 -10.31
C LEU A 58 5.44 13.23 -9.09
N ILE A 59 6.61 12.75 -8.69
CA ILE A 59 6.79 11.88 -7.53
C ILE A 59 7.26 12.72 -6.34
N THR A 60 6.47 12.74 -5.27
CA THR A 60 6.78 13.42 -4.01
C THR A 60 6.90 12.40 -2.89
N LYS A 61 8.01 12.42 -2.16
CA LYS A 61 8.17 11.57 -0.96
C LYS A 61 7.44 12.20 0.22
N VAL A 62 6.55 11.42 0.84
CA VAL A 62 5.75 11.83 2.02
C VAL A 62 6.38 11.30 3.32
N LYS A 63 6.88 10.06 3.31
CA LYS A 63 7.56 9.38 4.42
C LYS A 63 8.72 8.54 3.90
#